data_AF-A0A520K3M1-F1
#
_entry.id   AF-A0A520K3M1-F1
#
_cell.length_a   1.000
_cell.length_b   1.000
_cell.length_c   1.000
_cell.angle_alpha   90.00
_cell.angle_beta   90.00
_cell.angle_gamma   90.00
#
_symmetry.space_group_name_H-M   'P 1'
#
loop_
_entity.id
_entity.type
_entity.pdbx_description
1 polymer ?
#
loop_
_entity_poly.entity_id
_entity_poly.type
_entity_poly.pdbx_seq_one_letter_code
_entity_poly.pdbx_strand_id
1 'polypeptide(L)'
;MKGTTKPNRFKLAAAGLLATLLIAAAIAPAIADEDREELTVVNTQEPDSDGEPVLISAEDALLRDAQEYASDMGVSTDEALRRLQLQDSIGELNAEISTNEVATFAGLWIEHTPKYRVVVQFTQDSEETIKPYLEQHTELADIVEVRTANVSLADLR
;
A
#
# COMPACT_ATOMS: atom_id res chain seq x y z
N MET A 1 23.30 -21.13 59.85
CA MET A 1 22.54 -20.78 61.07
C MET A 1 21.96 -19.39 60.88
N LYS A 2 20.65 -19.24 61.10
CA LYS A 2 19.89 -18.07 61.62
C LYS A 2 20.39 -16.67 61.20
N GLY A 3 19.65 -15.80 60.53
CA GLY A 3 18.22 -15.54 60.66
C GLY A 3 18.02 -14.11 61.17
N THR A 4 17.14 -13.34 60.48
CA THR A 4 16.30 -12.24 60.99
C THR A 4 17.01 -11.00 61.56
N THR A 5 16.61 -9.77 61.25
CA THR A 5 15.42 -9.14 61.86
C THR A 5 15.14 -7.77 61.21
N LYS A 6 13.88 -7.56 60.84
CA LYS A 6 13.27 -6.25 60.55
C LYS A 6 12.76 -5.65 61.86
N PRO A 7 12.68 -4.32 62.00
CA PRO A 7 11.46 -3.80 62.62
C PRO A 7 10.84 -2.63 61.84
N ASN A 8 9.51 -2.71 61.73
CA ASN A 8 8.59 -1.63 61.39
C ASN A 8 8.31 -0.78 62.66
N ARG A 9 7.88 0.48 62.51
CA ARG A 9 6.51 1.00 62.77
C ARG A 9 6.48 2.51 63.06
N PHE A 10 5.28 3.07 62.87
CA PHE A 10 4.73 4.41 63.21
C PHE A 10 4.85 5.49 62.14
N LYS A 11 3.87 6.37 61.88
CA LYS A 11 2.39 6.36 61.74
C LYS A 11 2.03 7.86 61.56
N LEU A 12 1.24 8.19 60.53
CA LEU A 12 0.30 9.35 60.41
C LEU A 12 0.87 10.80 60.53
N ALA A 13 0.40 11.86 59.87
CA ALA A 13 -0.87 12.16 59.16
C ALA A 13 -0.72 13.37 58.20
N ALA A 14 -1.65 13.44 57.22
CA ALA A 14 -2.37 14.59 56.62
C ALA A 14 -1.56 15.74 55.95
N ALA A 15 -1.97 16.41 54.87
CA ALA A 15 -3.31 16.75 54.37
C ALA A 15 -3.28 17.26 52.89
N GLY A 16 -4.41 17.11 52.18
CA GLY A 16 -4.90 17.96 51.06
C GLY A 16 -4.21 17.77 49.70
N LEU A 17 -4.88 17.70 48.53
CA LEU A 17 -6.17 18.24 48.12
C LEU A 17 -6.75 17.41 46.94
N LEU A 18 -8.08 17.41 46.85
CA LEU A 18 -8.99 16.80 45.87
C LEU A 18 -8.72 17.12 44.39
N ALA A 19 -8.99 16.13 43.52
CA ALA A 19 -9.79 16.35 42.32
C ALA A 19 -10.61 15.09 41.99
N THR A 20 -11.92 15.19 42.23
CA THR A 20 -12.96 14.21 41.90
C THR A 20 -13.49 14.53 40.49
N LEU A 21 -13.62 13.55 39.60
CA LEU A 21 -14.93 13.12 39.11
C LEU A 21 -14.79 11.86 38.23
N LEU A 22 -15.46 10.80 38.70
CA LEU A 22 -15.78 9.57 37.99
C LEU A 22 -17.08 9.81 37.21
N ILE A 23 -17.10 9.51 35.92
CA ILE A 23 -18.34 9.08 35.25
C ILE A 23 -18.03 7.75 34.58
N ALA A 24 -18.60 6.69 35.15
CA ALA A 24 -18.73 5.39 34.50
C ALA A 24 -20.21 5.19 34.17
N ALA A 25 -20.51 4.83 32.92
CA ALA A 25 -21.72 4.12 32.55
C ALA A 25 -21.35 3.13 31.44
N ALA A 26 -21.48 1.84 31.75
CA ALA A 26 -21.29 0.72 30.84
C ALA A 26 -22.64 0.30 30.24
N ILE A 27 -22.64 -0.21 29.00
CA ILE A 27 -23.47 -1.32 28.45
C ILE A 27 -22.87 -1.69 27.07
N ALA A 28 -22.49 -2.95 26.87
CA ALA A 28 -22.13 -3.59 25.57
C ALA A 28 -23.37 -4.39 25.05
N PRO A 29 -23.51 -4.84 23.77
CA PRO A 29 -22.51 -5.59 22.99
C PRO A 29 -22.47 -5.41 21.44
N ALA A 30 -21.41 -5.97 20.84
CA ALA A 30 -21.26 -6.50 19.46
C ALA A 30 -22.17 -5.98 18.33
N ILE A 31 -21.58 -5.30 17.35
CA ILE A 31 -22.10 -5.20 15.98
C ILE A 31 -20.92 -5.42 15.02
N ALA A 32 -21.17 -6.21 13.99
CA ALA A 32 -20.23 -6.87 13.12
C ALA A 32 -19.25 -5.94 12.39
N ASP A 33 -18.06 -6.49 12.20
CA ASP A 33 -16.92 -5.99 11.46
C ASP A 33 -17.09 -6.40 9.99
N GLU A 34 -17.74 -5.56 9.18
CA GLU A 34 -17.78 -5.66 7.72
C GLU A 34 -17.95 -4.22 7.19
N ASP A 35 -17.16 -3.85 6.19
CA ASP A 35 -17.19 -2.58 5.45
C ASP A 35 -16.55 -1.35 6.12
N ARG A 36 -15.23 -1.38 6.34
CA ARG A 36 -14.44 -0.15 6.46
C ARG A 36 -13.82 0.18 5.10
N GLU A 37 -14.52 0.96 4.29
CA GLU A 37 -13.88 1.67 3.17
C GLU A 37 -12.88 2.69 3.73
N GLU A 38 -11.65 2.60 3.26
CA GLU A 38 -10.53 3.42 3.70
C GLU A 38 -10.65 4.83 3.11
N LEU A 39 -11.39 5.69 3.81
CA LEU A 39 -11.53 7.11 3.48
C LEU A 39 -10.20 7.86 3.70
N THR A 40 -9.49 8.21 2.63
CA THR A 40 -8.29 9.04 2.67
C THR A 40 -8.65 10.52 2.52
N VAL A 41 -8.39 11.32 3.56
CA VAL A 41 -8.66 12.76 3.59
C VAL A 41 -7.50 13.53 2.94
N VAL A 42 -7.66 13.99 1.70
CA VAL A 42 -6.70 14.91 1.06
C VAL A 42 -7.33 16.31 0.95
N ASN A 43 -6.86 17.23 1.80
CA ASN A 43 -7.33 18.61 1.88
C ASN A 43 -6.64 19.50 0.85
N THR A 44 -7.33 19.87 -0.24
CA THR A 44 -6.91 20.96 -1.15
C THR A 44 -8.09 21.75 -1.72
N GLN A 45 -8.75 22.59 -0.90
CA GLN A 45 -9.40 23.83 -1.37
C GLN A 45 -9.76 24.72 -0.16
N GLU A 46 -9.59 26.04 -0.27
CA GLU A 46 -10.06 27.02 0.72
C GLU A 46 -11.58 26.94 0.92
N PRO A 47 -12.08 27.21 2.14
CA PRO A 47 -13.42 26.84 2.56
C PRO A 47 -14.48 27.81 2.02
N ASP A 48 -15.34 27.31 1.13
CA ASP A 48 -16.65 27.90 0.92
C ASP A 48 -17.55 27.53 2.11
N SER A 49 -18.33 28.52 2.54
CA SER A 49 -19.21 28.53 3.71
C SER A 49 -19.85 27.19 4.04
N ASP A 50 -19.75 26.80 5.31
CA ASP A 50 -20.38 25.64 5.96
C ASP A 50 -19.53 24.36 5.86
N GLY A 51 -18.39 24.39 6.56
CA GLY A 51 -17.29 23.42 6.50
C GLY A 51 -17.58 21.99 6.93
N GLU A 52 -18.38 21.28 6.15
CA GLU A 52 -18.35 19.82 6.09
C GLU A 52 -17.24 19.39 5.10
N PRO A 53 -16.36 18.46 5.48
CA PRO A 53 -15.34 17.95 4.57
C PRO A 53 -16.01 17.28 3.36
N VAL A 54 -15.71 17.75 2.15
CA VAL A 54 -16.13 17.05 0.92
C VAL A 54 -15.36 15.75 0.84
N LEU A 55 -16.04 14.65 1.14
CA LEU A 55 -15.52 13.30 0.94
C LEU A 55 -15.53 13.02 -0.57
N ILE A 56 -14.35 12.92 -1.17
CA ILE A 56 -14.20 12.48 -2.56
C ILE A 56 -14.16 10.96 -2.54
N SER A 57 -14.94 10.29 -3.40
CA SER A 57 -14.88 8.83 -3.52
C SER A 57 -13.53 8.39 -4.11
N ALA A 58 -13.11 7.15 -3.84
CA ALA A 58 -11.89 6.61 -4.45
C ALA A 58 -11.98 6.58 -5.99
N GLU A 59 -13.19 6.34 -6.52
CA GLU A 59 -13.46 6.37 -7.96
C GLU A 59 -13.29 7.77 -8.55
N ASP A 60 -13.80 8.80 -7.86
CA ASP A 60 -13.64 10.20 -8.28
C ASP A 60 -12.17 10.66 -8.22
N ALA A 61 -11.43 10.21 -7.20
CA ALA A 61 -10.00 10.46 -7.08
C ALA A 61 -9.21 9.80 -8.22
N LEU A 62 -9.46 8.51 -8.48
CA LEU A 62 -8.82 7.78 -9.58
C LEU A 62 -9.13 8.38 -10.95
N LEU A 63 -10.37 8.84 -11.17
CA LEU A 63 -10.75 9.50 -12.41
C LEU A 63 -10.00 10.83 -12.60
N ARG A 64 -9.83 11.61 -11.53
CA ARG A 64 -9.06 12.84 -11.58
C ARG A 64 -7.58 12.56 -11.91
N ASP A 65 -6.98 11.59 -11.24
CA ASP A 65 -5.60 11.17 -11.51
C ASP A 65 -5.44 10.68 -12.96
N ALA A 66 -6.42 9.93 -13.47
CA ALA A 66 -6.43 9.48 -14.86
C ALA A 66 -6.49 10.65 -15.86
N GLN A 67 -7.23 11.71 -15.57
CA GLN A 67 -7.30 12.89 -16.42
C GLN A 67 -5.96 13.65 -16.47
N GLU A 68 -5.32 13.83 -15.31
CA GLU A 68 -4.00 14.46 -15.20
C GLU A 68 -2.94 13.62 -15.94
N TYR A 69 -2.90 12.31 -15.67
CA TYR A 69 -2.01 11.37 -16.36
C TYR A 69 -2.23 11.37 -17.88
N ALA A 70 -3.49 11.37 -18.33
CA ALA A 70 -3.83 11.39 -19.76
C ALA A 70 -3.26 12.64 -20.45
N SER A 71 -3.36 13.80 -19.80
CA SER A 71 -2.79 15.06 -20.28
C SER A 71 -1.26 14.97 -20.41
N ASP A 72 -0.58 14.49 -19.38
CA ASP A 72 0.88 14.41 -19.35
C ASP A 72 1.45 13.42 -20.37
N MET A 73 0.74 12.31 -20.57
CA MET A 73 1.18 11.22 -21.43
C MET A 73 0.65 11.31 -22.87
N GLY A 74 -0.26 12.24 -23.15
CA GLY A 74 -0.90 12.40 -24.45
C GLY A 74 -1.76 11.20 -24.87
N VAL A 75 -2.48 10.60 -23.92
CA VAL A 75 -3.37 9.44 -24.14
C VAL A 75 -4.83 9.79 -23.79
N SER A 76 -5.78 8.89 -24.06
CA SER A 76 -7.16 9.09 -23.59
C SER A 76 -7.27 8.86 -22.09
N THR A 77 -8.27 9.47 -21.45
CA THR A 77 -8.59 9.22 -20.03
C THR A 77 -8.89 7.74 -19.77
N ASP A 78 -9.57 7.04 -20.69
CA ASP A 78 -9.83 5.60 -20.55
C ASP A 78 -8.53 4.77 -20.55
N GLU A 79 -7.57 5.12 -21.41
CA GLU A 79 -6.26 4.45 -21.44
C GLU A 79 -5.43 4.79 -20.20
N ALA A 80 -5.48 6.03 -19.72
CA ALA A 80 -4.85 6.41 -18.46
C ALA A 80 -5.45 5.63 -17.29
N LEU A 81 -6.78 5.55 -17.20
CA LEU A 81 -7.48 4.79 -16.17
C LEU A 81 -7.08 3.32 -16.20
N ARG A 82 -7.09 2.70 -17.40
CA ARG A 82 -6.60 1.32 -17.60
C ARG A 82 -5.19 1.15 -17.06
N ARG A 83 -4.26 2.06 -17.37
CA ARG A 83 -2.86 1.96 -16.91
C ARG A 83 -2.71 2.14 -15.40
N LEU A 84 -3.48 3.03 -14.79
CA LEU A 84 -3.47 3.24 -13.35
C LEU A 84 -3.99 2.00 -12.61
N GLN A 85 -5.08 1.41 -13.10
CA GLN A 85 -5.67 0.18 -12.53
C GLN A 85 -4.72 -1.02 -12.58
N LEU A 86 -3.76 -1.05 -13.52
CA LEU A 86 -2.79 -2.14 -13.64
C LEU A 86 -1.60 -2.01 -12.69
N GLN A 87 -1.41 -0.86 -12.03
CA GLN A 87 -0.19 -0.62 -11.24
C GLN A 87 -0.03 -1.60 -10.08
N ASP A 88 -1.12 -1.94 -9.40
CA ASP A 88 -1.09 -2.87 -8.28
C ASP A 88 -0.65 -4.27 -8.73
N SER A 89 -1.30 -4.84 -9.76
CA SER A 89 -0.90 -6.14 -10.33
C SER A 89 0.55 -6.13 -10.82
N ILE A 90 1.02 -5.04 -11.42
CA ILE A 90 2.43 -4.91 -11.87
C ILE A 90 3.38 -4.93 -10.66
N GLY A 91 3.02 -4.26 -9.57
CA GLY A 91 3.77 -4.26 -8.32
C GLY A 91 3.83 -5.65 -7.67
N GLU A 92 2.71 -6.36 -7.65
CA GLU A 92 2.61 -7.73 -7.16
C GLU A 92 3.48 -8.70 -7.98
N LEU A 93 3.36 -8.66 -9.31
CA LEU A 93 4.21 -9.44 -10.22
C LEU A 93 5.70 -9.19 -9.95
N ASN A 94 6.09 -7.93 -9.80
CA ASN A 94 7.47 -7.58 -9.50
C ASN A 94 7.94 -8.14 -8.15
N ALA A 95 7.10 -8.08 -7.11
CA ALA A 95 7.42 -8.59 -5.78
C ALA A 95 7.61 -10.11 -5.78
N GLU A 96 6.73 -10.84 -6.47
CA GLU A 96 6.79 -12.29 -6.61
C GLU A 96 8.07 -12.73 -7.33
N ILE A 97 8.34 -12.19 -8.52
CA ILE A 97 9.52 -12.54 -9.32
C ILE A 97 10.80 -12.16 -8.57
N SER A 98 10.85 -10.97 -7.96
CA SER A 98 12.01 -10.50 -7.20
C SER A 98 12.34 -11.40 -6.00
N THR A 99 11.35 -12.10 -5.46
CA THR A 99 11.50 -13.00 -4.31
C THR A 99 11.88 -14.41 -4.74
N ASN A 100 11.29 -14.90 -5.83
CA ASN A 100 11.41 -16.31 -6.24
C ASN A 100 12.55 -16.55 -7.24
N GLU A 101 12.87 -15.58 -8.08
CA GLU A 101 13.80 -15.71 -9.21
C GLU A 101 15.10 -14.91 -9.01
N VAL A 102 15.54 -14.75 -7.75
CA VAL A 102 16.65 -13.85 -7.34
C VAL A 102 17.92 -14.01 -8.19
N ALA A 103 18.26 -15.24 -8.57
CA ALA A 103 19.50 -15.54 -9.29
C ALA A 103 19.49 -15.11 -10.76
N THR A 104 18.30 -14.99 -11.37
CA THR A 104 18.17 -14.73 -12.81
C THR A 104 17.43 -13.45 -13.11
N PHE A 105 16.57 -12.97 -12.21
CA PHE A 105 15.81 -11.74 -12.38
C PHE A 105 16.72 -10.53 -12.54
N ALA A 106 16.53 -9.80 -13.63
CA ALA A 106 17.33 -8.64 -14.03
C ALA A 106 16.53 -7.33 -14.02
N GLY A 107 15.27 -7.36 -13.56
CA GLY A 107 14.46 -6.18 -13.31
C GLY A 107 13.13 -6.18 -14.06
N LEU A 108 12.24 -5.31 -13.60
CA LEU A 108 10.93 -5.05 -14.18
C LEU A 108 10.68 -3.54 -14.18
N TRP A 109 10.18 -3.01 -15.29
CA TRP A 109 9.77 -1.61 -15.39
C TRP A 109 8.65 -1.41 -16.40
N ILE A 110 7.99 -0.26 -16.31
CA ILE A 110 6.95 0.15 -17.26
C ILE A 110 7.60 1.02 -18.34
N GLU A 111 7.45 0.64 -19.60
CA GLU A 111 7.70 1.53 -20.73
C GLU A 111 6.39 2.16 -21.18
N HIS A 112 6.30 3.49 -21.09
CA HIS A 112 5.09 4.19 -21.49
C HIS A 112 5.01 4.50 -22.99
N THR A 113 6.15 4.53 -23.69
CA THR A 113 6.27 4.88 -25.12
C THR A 113 7.27 3.96 -25.83
N PRO A 114 7.13 3.73 -27.16
CA PRO A 114 6.03 4.18 -28.03
C PRO A 114 4.72 3.39 -27.85
N LYS A 115 4.77 2.24 -27.15
CA LYS A 115 3.61 1.45 -26.75
C LYS A 115 3.73 1.19 -25.25
N TYR A 116 2.60 1.23 -24.54
CA TYR A 116 2.57 0.86 -23.13
C TYR A 116 2.83 -0.63 -22.95
N ARG A 117 3.83 -0.97 -22.13
CA ARG A 117 4.24 -2.35 -21.84
C ARG A 117 4.97 -2.44 -20.51
N VAL A 118 4.91 -3.62 -19.93
CA VAL A 118 5.69 -4.02 -18.75
C VAL A 118 6.85 -4.85 -19.25
N VAL A 119 8.07 -4.34 -19.13
CA VAL A 119 9.25 -5.10 -19.54
C VAL A 119 9.75 -5.89 -18.35
N VAL A 120 9.98 -7.18 -18.54
CA VAL A 120 10.56 -8.08 -17.55
C VAL A 120 11.84 -8.68 -18.11
N GLN A 121 12.91 -8.65 -17.32
CA GLN A 121 14.21 -9.17 -17.72
C GLN A 121 14.70 -10.33 -16.86
N PHE A 122 15.28 -11.32 -17.52
CA PHE A 122 16.02 -12.42 -16.88
C PHE A 122 17.36 -12.65 -17.59
N THR A 123 18.32 -13.28 -16.91
CA THR A 123 19.62 -13.66 -17.50
C THR A 123 19.58 -14.94 -18.33
N GLN A 124 18.59 -15.79 -18.07
CA GLN A 124 18.36 -17.06 -18.77
C GLN A 124 16.88 -17.47 -18.69
N ASP A 125 16.47 -18.40 -19.56
CA ASP A 125 15.17 -19.08 -19.54
C ASP A 125 13.94 -18.16 -19.43
N SER A 126 14.06 -16.93 -19.93
CA SER A 126 13.15 -15.80 -19.61
C SER A 126 11.68 -16.10 -19.91
N GLU A 127 11.39 -16.68 -21.08
CA GLU A 127 10.02 -17.03 -21.51
C GLU A 127 9.43 -18.20 -20.70
N GLU A 128 10.26 -19.16 -20.30
CA GLU A 128 9.82 -20.31 -19.53
C GLU A 128 9.55 -19.92 -18.07
N THR A 129 10.43 -19.09 -17.50
CA THR A 129 10.33 -18.58 -16.13
C THR A 129 9.09 -17.71 -15.93
N ILE A 130 8.79 -16.78 -16.85
CA ILE A 130 7.70 -15.82 -16.66
C ILE A 130 6.30 -16.41 -16.84
N LYS A 131 6.18 -17.48 -17.64
CA LYS A 131 4.90 -18.07 -18.02
C LYS A 131 3.96 -18.40 -16.83
N PRO A 132 4.40 -19.13 -15.78
CA PRO A 132 3.52 -19.43 -14.64
C PRO A 132 3.03 -18.18 -13.91
N TYR A 133 3.80 -17.09 -13.90
CA TYR A 133 3.36 -15.82 -13.31
C TYR A 133 2.28 -15.15 -14.16
N LEU A 134 2.41 -15.16 -15.50
CA LEU A 134 1.38 -14.58 -16.38
C LEU A 134 0.08 -15.39 -16.42
N GLU A 135 0.13 -16.68 -16.07
CA GLU A 135 -1.07 -17.50 -15.86
C GLU A 135 -1.83 -17.08 -14.58
N GLN A 136 -1.14 -16.47 -13.61
CA GLN A 136 -1.74 -15.91 -12.40
C GLN A 136 -2.18 -14.45 -12.59
N HIS A 137 -1.41 -13.68 -13.35
CA HIS A 137 -1.61 -12.26 -13.66
C HIS A 137 -2.13 -12.07 -15.10
N THR A 138 -3.28 -12.68 -15.42
CA THR A 138 -3.78 -12.77 -16.80
C THR A 138 -4.06 -11.42 -17.47
N GLU A 139 -4.37 -10.39 -16.69
CA GLU A 139 -4.58 -9.02 -17.13
C GLU A 139 -3.30 -8.34 -17.66
N LEU A 140 -2.13 -8.88 -17.29
CA LEU A 140 -0.82 -8.40 -17.73
C LEU A 140 -0.29 -9.13 -18.97
N ALA A 141 -0.87 -10.29 -19.32
CA ALA A 141 -0.32 -11.18 -20.34
C ALA A 141 -0.11 -10.50 -21.72
N ASP A 142 -1.01 -9.59 -22.10
CA ASP A 142 -0.96 -8.89 -23.40
C ASP A 142 -0.02 -7.66 -23.44
N ILE A 143 0.49 -7.25 -22.28
CA ILE A 143 1.33 -6.05 -22.15
C ILE A 143 2.73 -6.36 -21.63
N VAL A 144 3.01 -7.60 -21.23
CA VAL A 144 4.34 -8.02 -20.80
C VAL A 144 5.23 -8.30 -22.00
N GLU A 145 6.40 -7.66 -22.02
CA GLU A 145 7.48 -7.92 -22.97
C GLU A 145 8.66 -8.53 -22.22
N VAL A 146 9.02 -9.75 -22.60
CA VAL A 146 10.15 -10.46 -22.00
C VAL A 146 11.42 -10.10 -22.75
N ARG A 147 12.47 -9.73 -22.01
CA ARG A 147 13.80 -9.46 -22.56
C ARG A 147 14.87 -10.22 -21.79
N THR A 148 16.03 -10.41 -22.42
CA THR A 148 17.18 -11.03 -21.78
C THR A 148 18.22 -9.99 -21.39
N ALA A 149 18.89 -10.20 -20.26
CA ALA A 149 20.00 -9.40 -19.78
C ALA A 149 21.26 -10.26 -19.56
N ASN A 150 22.43 -9.64 -19.43
CA ASN A 150 23.69 -10.37 -19.19
C ASN A 150 24.01 -10.55 -17.69
N VAL A 151 23.38 -9.76 -16.81
CA VAL A 151 23.69 -9.67 -15.38
C VAL A 151 22.36 -9.59 -14.62
N SER A 152 22.27 -10.27 -13.47
CA SER A 152 21.07 -10.24 -12.63
C SER A 152 20.99 -8.92 -11.84
N LEU A 153 19.81 -8.56 -11.36
CA LEU A 153 19.63 -7.39 -10.50
C LEU A 153 20.37 -7.55 -9.17
N ALA A 154 20.51 -8.78 -8.68
CA ALA A 154 21.25 -9.09 -7.46
C ALA A 154 22.75 -8.78 -7.59
N ASP A 155 23.32 -8.93 -8.79
CA ASP A 155 24.74 -8.67 -9.06
C ASP A 155 25.07 -7.19 -9.30
N LEU A 156 24.06 -6.31 -9.39
CA LEU A 156 24.22 -4.86 -9.61
C LEU A 156 24.27 -4.02 -8.32
N ARG A 157 24.06 -4.64 -7.16
CA ARG A 157 23.96 -3.98 -5.84
C ARG A 157 25.21 -4.21 -5.00
#